data_AF-A0A9E1IIB9-F1
#
_entry.id   AF-A0A9E1IIB9-F1
#
_cell.length_a   1.000
_cell.length_b   1.000
_cell.length_c   1.000
_cell.angle_alpha   90.00
_cell.angle_beta   90.00
_cell.angle_gamma   90.00
#
_symmetry.space_group_name_H-M   'P 1'
#
loop_
_entity.id
_entity.type
_entity.pdbx_description
1 polymer ?
#
loop_
_entity_poly.entity_id
_entity_poly.type
_entity_poly.pdbx_seq_one_letter_code
_entity_poly.pdbx_strand_id
1 'polypeptide(L)'
;MGFAIGCLILLGNASLFLPTIERGESASAVMIAGTTGIFTVWAMSGMEVPMVAFLVTLTVLLHIRFSGRKSLIAVGLCAALTTMVRPEFVLLFAVLLADRLCRDRRGAAWFVLGFGGLYAPYFLWRLVTYGWLFPNTFYCKVGASTGQLGRGFDYLGLFCWPALLLLALLVVGLVGRSRIPAFLFAYFALHLVYVVAVGGDVMPAARFFAPLMPILGLMAAISLHDFARGPGAVVLMVGVILAFNLAHSYANPHIHHQGKVGLHGTEVGIYLRDNLPPDTLLATSTAGSVAYWSRLPVIDMFGLTDEHIAHRDLNIGRGNPGHEKHDGKYVLDRKPGAIMFGSYGIEEPVFRGDHEIARDQRFQQYTKKSHRLPSGRRLFVYYRNVEEEEVKVEPPPTGRRGKAKANGDRGKAKRRR
;
A
#
# COMPACT_ATOMS: atom_id res chain seq x y z
N MET A 1 2.76 -16.97 4.13
CA MET A 1 3.72 -17.68 5.00
C MET A 1 5.13 -17.80 4.44
N GLY A 2 5.36 -18.29 3.20
CA GLY A 2 6.70 -18.62 2.69
C GLY A 2 7.79 -17.56 2.91
N PHE A 3 7.53 -16.30 2.56
CA PHE A 3 8.49 -15.20 2.79
C PHE A 3 8.74 -14.87 4.27
N ALA A 4 7.73 -15.00 5.14
CA ALA A 4 7.90 -14.78 6.57
C ALA A 4 8.84 -15.84 7.19
N ILE A 5 8.64 -17.11 6.82
CA ILE A 5 9.53 -18.20 7.20
C ILE A 5 10.93 -17.96 6.61
N GLY A 6 11.01 -17.53 5.36
CA GLY A 6 12.26 -17.12 4.72
C GLY A 6 13.02 -16.04 5.50
N CYS A 7 12.32 -15.05 6.06
CA CYS A 7 12.95 -14.03 6.93
C CYS A 7 13.59 -14.67 8.16
N LEU A 8 12.86 -15.55 8.84
CA LEU A 8 13.37 -16.23 10.04
C LEU A 8 14.54 -17.15 9.71
N ILE A 9 14.52 -17.82 8.56
CA ILE A 9 15.66 -18.61 8.06
C ILE A 9 16.88 -17.72 7.81
N LEU A 10 16.70 -16.55 7.18
CA LEU A 10 17.79 -15.59 6.97
C LEU A 10 18.39 -15.11 8.29
N LEU A 11 17.54 -14.79 9.28
CA LEU A 11 17.99 -14.38 10.61
C LEU A 11 18.72 -15.51 11.35
N GLY A 12 18.20 -16.73 11.30
CA GLY A 12 18.83 -17.90 11.92
C GLY A 12 20.20 -18.24 11.33
N ASN A 13 20.44 -17.80 10.10
CA ASN A 13 21.71 -17.95 9.39
C ASN A 13 22.47 -16.62 9.24
N ALA A 14 22.15 -15.59 10.04
CA ALA A 14 22.77 -14.27 9.94
C ALA A 14 24.31 -14.31 10.12
N SER A 15 24.82 -15.26 10.92
CA SER A 15 26.26 -15.49 11.11
C SER A 15 27.02 -15.89 9.82
N LEU A 16 26.32 -16.41 8.80
CA LEU A 16 26.93 -16.66 7.47
C LEU A 16 27.21 -15.35 6.70
N PHE A 17 26.47 -14.29 7.03
CA PHE A 17 26.55 -12.99 6.38
C PHE A 17 27.39 -11.99 7.18
N LEU A 18 27.30 -12.05 8.50
CA LEU A 18 28.07 -11.22 9.43
C LEU A 18 28.97 -12.12 10.28
N PRO A 19 30.27 -12.22 9.95
CA PRO A 19 31.22 -13.02 10.74
C PRO A 19 31.35 -12.57 12.19
N THR A 20 30.94 -11.34 12.51
CA THR A 20 30.92 -10.82 13.87
C THR A 20 29.78 -11.39 14.70
N ILE A 21 28.75 -11.98 14.10
CA ILE A 21 27.55 -12.48 14.80
C ILE A 21 27.71 -13.96 15.16
N GLU A 22 27.37 -14.30 16.41
CA GLU A 22 27.34 -15.67 16.91
C GLU A 22 25.97 -16.35 16.72
N ARG A 23 25.95 -17.68 16.87
CA ARG A 23 24.70 -18.46 16.78
C ARG A 23 23.67 -18.05 17.82
N GLY A 24 24.09 -17.67 19.04
CA GLY A 24 23.19 -17.25 20.11
C GLY A 24 22.40 -15.98 19.78
N GLU A 25 23.05 -15.04 19.10
CA GLU A 25 22.44 -13.80 18.63
C GLU A 25 21.48 -14.04 17.47
N SER A 26 21.87 -14.90 16.52
CA SER A 26 21.01 -15.33 15.41
C SER A 26 19.73 -16.00 15.94
N ALA A 27 19.87 -16.88 16.95
CA ALA A 27 18.72 -17.52 17.61
C ALA A 27 17.83 -16.50 18.35
N SER A 28 18.45 -15.55 19.05
CA SER A 28 17.74 -14.46 19.73
C SER A 28 16.96 -13.59 18.74
N ALA A 29 17.57 -13.23 17.61
CA ALA A 29 16.93 -12.45 16.56
C ALA A 29 15.70 -13.17 15.97
N VAL A 30 15.80 -14.48 15.72
CA VAL A 30 14.66 -15.30 15.26
C VAL A 30 13.52 -15.31 16.26
N MET A 31 13.82 -15.54 17.55
CA MET A 31 12.80 -15.55 18.61
C MET A 31 12.12 -14.19 18.76
N ILE A 32 12.90 -13.11 18.77
CA ILE A 32 12.40 -11.74 18.91
C ILE A 32 11.51 -11.37 17.71
N ALA A 33 12.00 -11.55 16.48
CA ALA A 33 11.24 -11.23 15.28
C ALA A 33 10.03 -12.17 15.06
N GLY A 34 10.15 -13.44 15.46
CA GLY A 34 9.10 -14.44 15.32
C GLY A 34 7.94 -14.28 16.31
N THR A 35 8.08 -13.47 17.35
CA THR A 35 7.03 -13.24 18.35
C THR A 35 6.42 -11.85 18.30
N THR A 36 7.04 -10.90 17.61
CA THR A 36 6.47 -9.54 17.51
C THR A 36 5.21 -9.51 16.65
N GLY A 37 4.11 -9.10 17.26
CA GLY A 37 2.82 -8.96 16.58
C GLY A 37 2.82 -7.97 15.41
N ILE A 38 3.75 -6.99 15.42
CA ILE A 38 3.95 -6.05 14.30
C ILE A 38 4.33 -6.79 13.02
N PHE A 39 5.02 -7.94 13.12
CA PHE A 39 5.44 -8.74 11.96
C PHE A 39 4.52 -9.94 11.72
N THR A 40 4.19 -10.69 12.78
CA THR A 40 3.53 -12.00 12.67
C THR A 40 2.11 -11.91 12.11
N VAL A 41 1.36 -10.85 12.41
CA VAL A 41 0.00 -10.66 11.86
C VAL A 41 0.01 -10.61 10.33
N TRP A 42 1.08 -10.08 9.74
CA TRP A 42 1.21 -9.95 8.29
C TRP A 42 1.64 -11.24 7.60
N ALA A 43 2.21 -12.21 8.34
CA ALA A 43 2.68 -13.48 7.78
C ALA A 43 1.55 -14.30 7.09
N MET A 44 0.31 -14.08 7.53
CA MET A 44 -0.92 -14.73 7.04
C MET A 44 -1.81 -13.83 6.19
N SER A 45 -1.45 -12.56 6.00
CA SER A 45 -2.33 -11.58 5.34
C SER A 45 -2.53 -11.82 3.84
N GLY A 46 -1.63 -12.56 3.19
CA GLY A 46 -1.58 -12.66 1.73
C GLY A 46 -1.06 -11.38 1.03
N MET A 47 -0.73 -10.34 1.80
CA MET A 47 -0.16 -9.09 1.29
C MET A 47 1.35 -9.20 1.05
N GLU A 48 1.90 -8.19 0.39
CA GLU A 48 3.32 -8.07 0.05
C GLU A 48 4.24 -7.87 1.27
N VAL A 49 3.69 -7.53 2.43
CA VAL A 49 4.46 -7.14 3.63
C VAL A 49 5.56 -8.15 4.00
N PRO A 50 5.29 -9.48 4.07
CA PRO A 50 6.35 -10.45 4.37
C PRO A 50 7.38 -10.59 3.25
N MET A 51 6.98 -10.42 1.98
CA MET A 51 7.89 -10.43 0.84
C MET A 51 8.88 -9.26 0.91
N VAL A 52 8.37 -8.08 1.28
CA VAL A 52 9.21 -6.89 1.47
C VAL A 52 10.14 -7.07 2.66
N ALA A 53 9.64 -7.60 3.79
CA ALA A 53 10.47 -7.90 4.95
C ALA A 53 11.64 -8.83 4.59
N PHE A 54 11.37 -9.84 3.77
CA PHE A 54 12.37 -10.78 3.28
C PHE A 54 13.41 -10.08 2.40
N LEU A 55 12.95 -9.30 1.41
CA LEU A 55 13.84 -8.60 0.48
C LEU A 55 14.68 -7.53 1.17
N VAL A 56 14.12 -6.79 2.14
CA VAL A 56 14.86 -5.84 2.99
C VAL A 56 15.94 -6.57 3.76
N THR A 57 15.57 -7.65 4.46
CA THR A 57 16.50 -8.45 5.27
C THR A 57 17.62 -9.01 4.41
N LEU A 58 17.28 -9.64 3.28
CA LEU A 58 18.22 -10.19 2.33
C LEU A 58 19.16 -9.11 1.78
N THR A 59 18.62 -7.98 1.33
CA THR A 59 19.41 -6.88 0.76
C THR A 59 20.41 -6.35 1.77
N VAL A 60 20.01 -6.15 3.03
CA VAL A 60 20.89 -5.71 4.12
C VAL A 60 21.99 -6.74 4.39
N LEU A 61 21.65 -8.02 4.55
CA LEU A 61 22.62 -9.07 4.84
C LEU A 61 23.63 -9.26 3.70
N LEU A 62 23.16 -9.25 2.44
CA LEU A 62 24.03 -9.33 1.26
C LEU A 62 24.94 -8.10 1.15
N HIS A 63 24.42 -6.91 1.44
CA HIS A 63 25.20 -5.68 1.44
C HIS A 63 26.34 -5.73 2.47
N ILE A 64 26.08 -6.26 3.66
CA ILE A 64 27.14 -6.38 4.67
C ILE A 64 28.18 -7.42 4.24
N ARG A 65 27.74 -8.55 3.68
CA ARG A 65 28.60 -9.70 3.37
C ARG A 65 29.51 -9.51 2.16
N PHE A 66 29.03 -8.81 1.13
CA PHE A 66 29.63 -8.82 -0.20
C PHE A 66 30.15 -7.45 -0.65
N SER A 67 31.31 -7.47 -1.32
CA SER A 67 31.97 -6.27 -1.87
C SER A 67 32.55 -6.46 -3.28
N GLY A 68 32.32 -7.62 -3.92
CA GLY A 68 32.82 -7.91 -5.26
C GLY A 68 31.90 -7.39 -6.35
N ARG A 69 32.43 -7.12 -7.55
CA ARG A 69 31.64 -6.60 -8.70
C ARG A 69 30.33 -7.37 -8.95
N LYS A 70 30.40 -8.69 -9.16
CA LYS A 70 29.22 -9.50 -9.49
C LYS A 70 28.20 -9.52 -8.33
N SER A 71 28.68 -9.61 -7.10
CA SER A 71 27.80 -9.64 -5.93
C SER A 71 27.17 -8.29 -5.63
N LEU A 72 27.86 -7.17 -5.89
CA LEU A 72 27.29 -5.82 -5.75
C LEU A 72 26.19 -5.54 -6.78
N ILE A 73 26.35 -6.04 -8.01
CA ILE A 73 25.26 -6.02 -9.00
C ILE A 73 24.05 -6.80 -8.46
N ALA A 74 24.27 -7.99 -7.89
CA ALA A 74 23.19 -8.78 -7.28
C ALA A 74 22.53 -8.06 -6.10
N VAL A 75 23.29 -7.39 -5.22
CA VAL A 75 22.73 -6.57 -4.13
C VAL A 75 21.89 -5.42 -4.69
N GLY A 76 22.36 -4.76 -5.76
CA GLY A 76 21.61 -3.72 -6.47
C GLY A 76 20.29 -4.23 -7.04
N LEU A 77 20.30 -5.42 -7.66
CA LEU A 77 19.09 -6.08 -8.15
C LEU A 77 18.10 -6.39 -7.01
N CYS A 78 18.58 -6.90 -5.87
CA CYS A 78 17.74 -7.13 -4.69
C CYS A 78 17.13 -5.81 -4.15
N ALA A 79 17.90 -4.73 -4.11
CA ALA A 79 17.39 -3.41 -3.72
C ALA A 79 16.33 -2.88 -4.71
N ALA A 80 16.51 -3.12 -6.01
CA ALA A 80 15.52 -2.77 -7.04
C ALA A 80 14.22 -3.56 -6.84
N LEU A 81 14.31 -4.89 -6.65
CA LEU A 81 13.15 -5.72 -6.35
C LEU A 81 12.43 -5.24 -5.08
N THR A 82 13.17 -4.89 -4.03
CA THR A 82 12.60 -4.34 -2.78
C THR A 82 11.79 -3.07 -3.07
N THR A 83 12.34 -2.16 -3.88
CA THR A 83 11.72 -0.88 -4.25
C THR A 83 10.53 -1.05 -5.19
N MET A 84 10.57 -2.03 -6.10
CA MET A 84 9.46 -2.33 -7.00
C MET A 84 8.23 -2.86 -6.27
N VAL A 85 8.44 -3.65 -5.21
CA VAL A 85 7.33 -4.15 -4.38
C VAL A 85 6.75 -3.02 -3.54
N ARG A 86 7.59 -2.18 -2.95
CA ARG A 86 7.18 -1.02 -2.14
C ARG A 86 8.10 0.18 -2.37
N PRO A 87 7.61 1.28 -2.97
CA PRO A 87 8.45 2.37 -3.48
C PRO A 87 9.22 3.14 -2.40
N GLU A 88 8.75 3.14 -1.16
CA GLU A 88 9.45 3.80 -0.04
C GLU A 88 10.80 3.17 0.29
N PHE A 89 11.05 1.92 -0.11
CA PHE A 89 12.34 1.26 0.11
C PHE A 89 13.43 1.77 -0.84
N VAL A 90 13.13 2.76 -1.69
CA VAL A 90 14.17 3.61 -2.31
C VAL A 90 15.03 4.32 -1.24
N LEU A 91 14.49 4.56 -0.04
CA LEU A 91 15.23 5.09 1.10
C LEU A 91 16.33 4.12 1.56
N LEU A 92 16.05 2.81 1.55
CA LEU A 92 17.06 1.79 1.83
C LEU A 92 18.16 1.86 0.77
N PHE A 93 17.80 1.89 -0.51
CA PHE A 93 18.77 2.05 -1.60
C PHE A 93 19.66 3.28 -1.39
N ALA A 94 19.09 4.44 -1.06
CA ALA A 94 19.84 5.68 -0.83
C ALA A 94 20.86 5.54 0.32
N VAL A 95 20.46 4.94 1.44
CA VAL A 95 21.36 4.74 2.59
C VAL A 95 22.46 3.73 2.29
N LEU A 96 22.14 2.62 1.61
CA LEU A 96 23.14 1.64 1.19
C LEU A 96 24.12 2.23 0.15
N LEU A 97 23.63 3.06 -0.76
CA LEU A 97 24.47 3.78 -1.70
C LEU A 97 25.41 4.74 -0.99
N ALA A 98 24.91 5.54 -0.04
CA ALA A 98 25.74 6.45 0.76
C ALA A 98 26.84 5.69 1.52
N ASP A 99 26.48 4.57 2.17
CA ASP A 99 27.44 3.69 2.83
C ASP A 99 28.51 3.16 1.87
N ARG A 100 28.14 2.77 0.63
CA ARG A 100 29.13 2.35 -0.39
C ARG A 100 30.02 3.48 -0.86
N LEU A 101 29.48 4.67 -1.10
CA LEU A 101 30.27 5.80 -1.55
C LEU A 101 31.36 6.18 -0.53
N CYS A 102 31.09 5.97 0.76
CA CYS A 102 32.07 6.16 1.84
C CYS A 102 33.15 5.06 1.89
N ARG A 103 32.83 3.83 1.48
CA ARG A 103 33.74 2.66 1.58
C ARG A 103 34.50 2.38 0.29
N ASP A 104 33.80 2.36 -0.84
CA ASP A 104 34.30 2.01 -2.17
C ASP A 104 33.40 2.62 -3.28
N ARG A 105 33.90 3.70 -3.89
CA ARG A 105 33.21 4.39 -4.99
C ARG A 105 33.02 3.52 -6.24
N ARG A 106 33.95 2.60 -6.53
CA ARG A 106 33.81 1.69 -7.69
C ARG A 106 32.74 0.65 -7.40
N GLY A 107 32.69 0.13 -6.19
CA GLY A 107 31.63 -0.74 -5.72
C GLY A 107 30.25 -0.08 -5.76
N ALA A 108 30.15 1.20 -5.38
CA ALA A 108 28.93 1.98 -5.51
C ALA A 108 28.41 2.01 -6.96
N ALA A 109 29.29 2.18 -7.96
CA ALA A 109 28.90 2.14 -9.37
C ALA A 109 28.31 0.78 -9.78
N TRP A 110 28.88 -0.34 -9.32
CA TRP A 110 28.33 -1.67 -9.60
C TRP A 110 26.98 -1.92 -8.92
N PHE A 111 26.81 -1.43 -7.70
CA PHE A 111 25.52 -1.46 -6.99
C PHE A 111 24.45 -0.65 -7.72
N VAL A 112 24.78 0.58 -8.14
CA VAL A 112 23.88 1.43 -8.95
C VAL A 112 23.57 0.78 -10.29
N LEU A 113 24.55 0.15 -10.94
CA LEU A 113 24.32 -0.55 -12.20
C LEU A 113 23.31 -1.70 -12.02
N GLY A 114 23.43 -2.48 -10.96
CA GLY A 114 22.47 -3.54 -10.64
C GLY A 114 21.07 -3.01 -10.35
N PHE A 115 20.97 -1.95 -9.55
CA PHE A 115 19.68 -1.31 -9.23
C PHE A 115 19.04 -0.71 -10.48
N GLY A 116 19.77 0.17 -11.17
CA GLY A 116 19.31 0.90 -12.34
C GLY A 116 19.00 -0.02 -13.53
N GLY A 117 19.75 -1.10 -13.70
CA GLY A 117 19.52 -2.08 -14.77
C GLY A 117 18.15 -2.74 -14.73
N LEU A 118 17.53 -2.86 -13.55
CA LEU A 118 16.17 -3.39 -13.39
C LEU A 118 15.13 -2.30 -13.11
N TYR A 119 15.43 -1.37 -12.20
CA TYR A 119 14.46 -0.37 -11.75
C TYR A 119 14.18 0.70 -12.82
N ALA A 120 15.20 1.17 -13.55
CA ALA A 120 15.02 2.23 -14.54
C ALA A 120 14.08 1.82 -15.70
N PRO A 121 14.24 0.66 -16.36
CA PRO A 121 13.30 0.26 -17.42
C PRO A 121 11.89 0.02 -16.87
N TYR A 122 11.76 -0.56 -15.68
CA TYR A 122 10.46 -0.68 -15.00
C TYR A 122 9.81 0.68 -14.75
N PHE A 123 10.56 1.62 -14.19
CA PHE A 123 10.06 2.95 -13.85
C PHE A 123 9.70 3.74 -15.10
N LEU A 124 10.51 3.66 -16.16
CA LEU A 124 10.25 4.32 -17.43
C LEU A 124 8.98 3.76 -18.10
N TRP A 125 8.83 2.44 -18.15
CA TRP A 125 7.59 1.81 -18.65
C TRP A 125 6.38 2.30 -17.87
N ARG A 126 6.45 2.26 -16.53
CA ARG A 126 5.38 2.73 -15.65
C ARG A 126 5.06 4.20 -15.86
N LEU A 127 6.07 5.06 -16.00
CA LEU A 127 5.87 6.49 -16.24
C LEU A 127 5.20 6.75 -17.60
N VAL A 128 5.62 6.04 -18.64
CA VAL A 128 5.04 6.17 -19.99
C VAL A 128 3.60 5.63 -20.02
N THR A 129 3.33 4.52 -19.33
CA THR A 129 1.99 3.91 -19.30
C THR A 129 0.99 4.71 -18.50
N TYR A 130 1.38 5.22 -17.32
CA TYR A 130 0.44 5.89 -16.40
C TYR A 130 0.50 7.42 -16.48
N GLY A 131 1.54 8.02 -17.07
CA GLY A 131 1.68 9.48 -17.18
C GLY A 131 2.06 10.20 -15.88
N TRP A 132 2.10 9.50 -14.74
CA TRP A 132 2.34 10.08 -13.42
C TRP A 132 3.62 9.56 -12.75
N LEU A 133 4.26 10.45 -11.97
CA LEU A 133 5.48 10.14 -11.21
C LEU A 133 5.23 9.22 -10.01
N PHE A 134 4.07 9.30 -9.38
CA PHE A 134 3.67 8.44 -8.26
C PHE A 134 2.39 7.67 -8.61
N PRO A 135 2.07 6.56 -7.91
CA PRO A 135 0.82 5.87 -8.15
C PRO A 135 -0.35 6.67 -7.56
N ASN A 136 -1.58 6.43 -8.02
CA ASN A 136 -2.80 7.06 -7.49
C ASN A 136 -2.91 6.94 -5.96
N THR A 137 -2.49 5.80 -5.40
CA THR A 137 -2.47 5.57 -3.95
C THR A 137 -1.64 6.59 -3.16
N PHE A 138 -0.60 7.18 -3.77
CA PHE A 138 0.15 8.30 -3.18
C PHE A 138 -0.69 9.58 -3.20
N TYR A 139 -1.22 9.96 -4.37
CA TYR A 139 -2.02 11.18 -4.53
C TYR A 139 -3.32 11.17 -3.72
N CYS A 140 -3.90 9.99 -3.46
CA CYS A 140 -5.06 9.83 -2.58
C CYS A 140 -4.74 9.94 -1.08
N LYS A 141 -3.47 9.76 -0.68
CA LYS A 141 -3.08 9.66 0.73
C LYS A 141 -2.25 10.84 1.22
N VAL A 142 -1.48 11.47 0.34
CA VAL A 142 -0.48 12.49 0.70
C VAL A 142 -0.90 13.85 0.16
N GLY A 143 -1.26 14.76 1.08
CA GLY A 143 -1.65 16.15 0.77
C GLY A 143 -0.71 17.20 1.34
N ALA A 144 0.37 16.79 2.02
CA ALA A 144 1.37 17.68 2.62
C ALA A 144 0.80 18.73 3.61
N SER A 145 -0.27 18.38 4.34
CA SER A 145 -0.87 19.26 5.34
C SER A 145 -0.29 19.05 6.74
N THR A 146 -0.42 20.04 7.64
CA THR A 146 0.03 19.89 9.04
C THR A 146 -0.71 18.80 9.80
N GLY A 147 -2.00 18.56 9.46
CA GLY A 147 -2.78 17.43 9.99
C GLY A 147 -2.16 16.07 9.64
N GLN A 148 -1.53 15.96 8.46
CA GLN A 148 -0.82 14.75 8.05
C GLN A 148 0.34 14.42 8.99
N LEU A 149 1.11 15.42 9.42
CA LEU A 149 2.21 15.23 10.38
C LEU A 149 1.68 14.76 11.74
N GLY A 150 0.57 15.34 12.21
CA GLY A 150 -0.10 14.89 13.44
C GLY A 150 -0.45 13.41 13.41
N ARG A 151 -1.11 12.95 12.33
CA ARG A 151 -1.39 11.52 12.12
C ARG A 151 -0.12 10.67 12.08
N GLY A 152 0.94 11.21 11.48
CA GLY A 152 2.26 10.57 11.43
C GLY A 152 2.84 10.31 12.82
N PHE A 153 2.73 11.28 13.74
CA PHE A 153 3.15 11.11 15.13
C PHE A 153 2.26 10.15 15.90
N ASP A 154 0.94 10.19 15.71
CA ASP A 154 0.02 9.22 16.32
C ASP A 154 0.36 7.79 15.88
N TYR A 155 0.60 7.62 14.58
CA TYR A 155 1.01 6.35 14.00
C TYR A 155 2.38 5.88 14.49
N LEU A 156 3.32 6.80 14.71
CA LEU A 156 4.59 6.50 15.37
C LEU A 156 4.38 6.02 16.81
N GLY A 157 3.47 6.62 17.57
CA GLY A 157 3.08 6.16 18.90
C GLY A 157 2.53 4.72 18.90
N LEU A 158 1.69 4.39 17.91
CA LEU A 158 1.16 3.04 17.71
C LEU A 158 2.26 1.99 17.45
N PHE A 159 3.39 2.40 16.87
CA PHE A 159 4.57 1.56 16.67
C PHE A 159 5.48 1.50 17.91
N CYS A 160 5.76 2.65 18.52
CA CYS A 160 6.72 2.75 19.62
C CYS A 160 6.30 1.94 20.84
N TRP A 161 4.99 1.88 21.13
CA TRP A 161 4.50 1.17 22.31
C TRP A 161 4.74 -0.35 22.23
N PRO A 162 4.29 -1.07 21.19
CA PRO A 162 4.58 -2.51 21.07
C PRO A 162 6.05 -2.81 20.73
N ALA A 163 6.83 -1.84 20.26
CA ALA A 163 8.25 -1.99 19.99
C ALA A 163 9.17 -1.49 21.12
N LEU A 164 8.63 -1.12 22.30
CA LEU A 164 9.35 -0.36 23.33
C LEU A 164 10.69 -1.01 23.72
N LEU A 165 10.69 -2.31 24.01
CA LEU A 165 11.90 -3.03 24.44
C LEU A 165 12.96 -3.12 23.33
N LEU A 166 12.53 -3.27 22.07
CA LEU A 166 13.42 -3.26 20.90
C LEU A 166 14.06 -1.88 20.71
N LEU A 167 13.26 -0.81 20.86
CA LEU A 167 13.74 0.56 20.76
C LEU A 167 14.70 0.92 21.89
N ALA A 168 14.44 0.46 23.12
CA ALA A 168 15.35 0.63 24.24
C ALA A 168 16.71 -0.03 23.95
N LEU A 169 16.71 -1.26 23.43
CA LEU A 169 17.95 -1.97 23.05
C LEU A 169 18.66 -1.31 21.85
N LEU A 170 17.90 -0.68 20.95
CA LEU A 170 18.48 0.10 19.86
C LEU A 170 19.23 1.33 20.40
N VAL A 171 18.63 2.05 21.36
CA VAL A 171 19.27 3.20 22.03
C VAL A 171 20.50 2.76 22.81
N VAL A 172 20.42 1.67 23.57
CA VAL A 172 21.56 1.09 24.29
C VAL A 172 22.68 0.72 23.32
N GLY A 173 22.35 0.08 22.19
CA GLY A 173 23.32 -0.24 21.13
C GLY A 173 23.99 1.01 20.56
N LEU A 174 23.20 2.05 20.28
CA LEU A 174 23.73 3.30 19.72
C LEU A 174 24.68 4.02 20.70
N VAL A 175 24.25 4.19 21.96
CA VAL A 175 25.02 4.92 22.99
C VAL A 175 26.24 4.10 23.43
N GLY A 176 26.05 2.79 23.61
CA GLY A 176 27.10 1.87 24.01
C GLY A 176 28.07 1.50 22.88
N ARG A 177 27.86 2.01 21.66
CA ARG A 177 28.66 1.70 20.46
C ARG A 177 28.76 0.21 20.20
N SER A 178 27.61 -0.46 20.13
CA SER A 178 27.52 -1.86 19.71
C SER A 178 28.14 -2.06 18.32
N ARG A 179 28.39 -3.31 17.98
CA ARG A 179 28.95 -3.71 16.67
C ARG A 179 27.99 -3.56 15.48
N ILE A 180 26.86 -2.87 15.67
CA ILE A 180 25.85 -2.65 14.64
C ILE A 180 26.36 -1.59 13.65
N PRO A 181 26.34 -1.85 12.34
CA PRO A 181 26.74 -0.87 11.34
C PRO A 181 25.94 0.44 11.41
N ALA A 182 26.62 1.59 11.40
CA ALA A 182 26.02 2.93 11.53
C ALA A 182 24.91 3.21 10.49
N PHE A 183 25.03 2.68 9.27
CA PHE A 183 24.03 2.86 8.23
C PHE A 183 22.66 2.27 8.59
N LEU A 184 22.59 1.24 9.45
CA LEU A 184 21.31 0.68 9.90
C LEU A 184 20.56 1.63 10.82
N PHE A 185 21.27 2.33 11.71
CA PHE A 185 20.68 3.40 12.52
C PHE A 185 20.23 4.57 11.63
N ALA A 186 21.05 4.97 10.66
CA ALA A 186 20.70 6.02 9.70
C ALA A 186 19.45 5.66 8.89
N TYR A 187 19.35 4.41 8.42
CA TYR A 187 18.18 3.93 7.71
C TYR A 187 16.94 3.91 8.59
N PHE A 188 17.04 3.39 9.82
CA PHE A 188 15.90 3.37 10.74
C PHE A 188 15.41 4.79 11.05
N ALA A 189 16.33 5.73 11.34
CA ALA A 189 16.00 7.13 11.57
C ALA A 189 15.33 7.77 10.34
N LEU A 190 15.86 7.54 9.14
CA LEU A 190 15.27 8.05 7.90
C LEU A 190 13.87 7.48 7.64
N HIS A 191 13.65 6.20 7.91
CA HIS A 191 12.34 5.56 7.75
C HIS A 191 11.31 6.09 8.75
N LEU A 192 11.71 6.38 10.00
CA LEU A 192 10.85 7.04 10.97
C LEU A 192 10.39 8.42 10.47
N VAL A 193 11.33 9.23 10.00
CA VAL A 193 11.04 10.56 9.43
C VAL A 193 10.08 10.42 8.24
N TYR A 194 10.33 9.46 7.34
CA TYR A 194 9.45 9.20 6.20
C TYR A 194 8.03 8.85 6.63
N VAL A 195 7.85 7.91 7.57
CA VAL A 195 6.51 7.46 8.01
C VAL A 195 5.73 8.61 8.64
N VAL A 196 6.40 9.45 9.45
CA VAL A 196 5.78 10.66 10.01
C VAL A 196 5.42 11.64 8.89
N ALA A 197 6.33 11.87 7.95
CA ALA A 197 6.14 12.81 6.84
C ALA A 197 4.95 12.41 5.95
N VAL A 198 4.74 11.12 5.67
CA VAL A 198 3.59 10.65 4.85
C VAL A 198 2.31 10.46 5.65
N GLY A 199 2.36 10.56 6.98
CA GLY A 199 1.19 10.54 7.86
C GLY A 199 0.65 9.14 8.21
N GLY A 200 1.50 8.11 8.14
CA GLY A 200 1.16 6.74 8.53
C GLY A 200 0.19 6.00 7.60
N ASP A 201 -0.49 4.98 8.13
CA ASP A 201 -1.49 4.17 7.42
C ASP A 201 -2.68 3.84 8.33
N VAL A 202 -3.81 3.46 7.72
CA VAL A 202 -5.02 3.02 8.42
C VAL A 202 -4.98 1.53 8.81
N MET A 203 -4.04 0.79 8.25
CA MET A 203 -3.92 -0.64 8.47
C MET A 203 -3.41 -0.95 9.88
N PRO A 204 -3.79 -2.11 10.45
CA PRO A 204 -3.37 -2.51 11.79
C PRO A 204 -1.85 -2.69 11.94
N ALA A 205 -1.41 -2.96 13.16
CA ALA A 205 -0.09 -3.50 13.50
C ALA A 205 1.08 -2.76 12.85
N ALA A 206 1.00 -1.43 12.79
CA ALA A 206 2.06 -0.56 12.32
C ALA A 206 2.70 -1.05 10.99
N ARG A 207 1.86 -1.41 10.00
CA ARG A 207 2.24 -2.04 8.71
C ARG A 207 3.47 -1.44 8.02
N PHE A 208 3.69 -0.14 8.10
CA PHE A 208 4.85 0.54 7.50
C PHE A 208 6.19 0.21 8.18
N PHE A 209 6.17 -0.25 9.43
CA PHE A 209 7.33 -0.71 10.19
C PHE A 209 7.48 -2.24 10.16
N ALA A 210 6.42 -2.98 9.85
CA ALA A 210 6.44 -4.44 9.78
C ALA A 210 7.60 -5.04 8.96
N PRO A 211 7.97 -4.50 7.78
CA PRO A 211 9.11 -5.02 7.02
C PRO A 211 10.48 -4.83 7.69
N LEU A 212 10.59 -3.91 8.65
CA LEU A 212 11.84 -3.62 9.36
C LEU A 212 12.04 -4.52 10.57
N MET A 213 10.98 -5.18 11.07
CA MET A 213 11.03 -5.94 12.31
C MET A 213 12.09 -7.05 12.33
N PRO A 214 12.37 -7.79 11.23
CA PRO A 214 13.46 -8.77 11.24
C PRO A 214 14.82 -8.14 11.50
N ILE A 215 15.15 -7.03 10.82
CA ILE A 215 16.42 -6.31 11.01
C ILE A 215 16.47 -5.63 12.38
N LEU A 216 15.37 -5.05 12.84
CA LEU A 216 15.29 -4.45 14.17
C LEU A 216 15.47 -5.52 15.27
N GLY A 217 14.91 -6.72 15.08
CA GLY A 217 15.13 -7.86 15.97
C GLY A 217 16.59 -8.32 15.98
N LEU A 218 17.26 -8.33 14.83
CA LEU A 218 18.70 -8.62 14.74
C LEU A 218 19.54 -7.56 15.46
N MET A 219 19.25 -6.28 15.24
CA MET A 219 19.91 -5.17 15.93
C MET A 219 19.72 -5.26 17.46
N ALA A 220 18.50 -5.51 17.91
CA ALA A 220 18.20 -5.67 19.33
C ALA A 220 18.91 -6.90 19.93
N ALA A 221 18.98 -8.01 19.21
CA ALA A 221 19.70 -9.20 19.65
C ALA A 221 21.21 -8.92 19.82
N ILE A 222 21.83 -8.24 18.85
CA ILE A 222 23.25 -7.85 18.94
C ILE A 222 23.48 -6.94 20.16
N SER A 223 22.69 -5.87 20.31
CA SER A 223 22.81 -4.98 21.48
C SER A 223 22.62 -5.73 22.79
N LEU A 224 21.65 -6.65 22.87
CA LEU A 224 21.38 -7.42 24.06
C LEU A 224 22.59 -8.29 24.44
N HIS A 225 23.21 -8.98 23.48
CA HIS A 225 24.38 -9.82 23.73
C HIS A 225 25.64 -9.02 24.04
N ASP A 226 25.83 -7.86 23.41
CA ASP A 226 26.98 -6.97 23.68
C ASP A 226 26.99 -6.46 25.15
N PHE A 227 25.81 -6.33 25.79
CA PHE A 227 25.69 -5.76 27.15
C PHE A 227 25.17 -6.73 28.23
N ALA A 228 24.65 -7.90 27.88
CA ALA A 228 24.22 -8.90 28.84
C ALA A 228 25.42 -9.59 29.52
N ARG A 229 25.39 -9.68 30.85
CA ARG A 229 26.46 -10.30 31.64
C ARG A 229 26.24 -11.81 31.80
N GLY A 230 26.50 -12.55 30.72
CA GLY A 230 26.47 -14.02 30.69
C GLY A 230 25.16 -14.63 30.16
N PRO A 231 25.15 -15.95 29.90
CA PRO A 231 24.07 -16.62 29.18
C PRO A 231 22.73 -16.60 29.93
N GLY A 232 22.73 -16.63 31.27
CA GLY A 232 21.51 -16.53 32.07
C GLY A 232 20.80 -15.18 31.90
N ALA A 233 21.57 -14.09 31.84
CA ALA A 233 21.01 -12.75 31.59
C ALA A 233 20.42 -12.64 30.18
N VAL A 234 21.09 -13.21 29.18
CA VAL A 234 20.58 -13.28 27.80
C VAL A 234 19.23 -14.00 27.77
N VAL A 235 19.15 -15.20 28.35
CA VAL A 235 17.91 -16.01 28.38
C VAL A 235 16.78 -15.25 29.07
N LEU A 236 17.06 -14.63 30.22
CA LEU A 236 16.08 -13.83 30.94
C LEU A 236 15.57 -12.65 30.10
N MET A 237 16.47 -11.85 29.52
CA MET A 237 16.10 -10.68 28.72
C MET A 237 15.32 -11.07 27.46
N VAL A 238 15.74 -12.13 26.76
CA VAL A 238 14.98 -12.68 25.62
C VAL A 238 13.61 -13.15 26.10
N GLY A 239 13.53 -13.89 27.20
CA GLY A 239 12.25 -14.33 27.80
C GLY A 239 11.30 -13.18 28.11
N VAL A 240 11.82 -12.07 28.65
CA VAL A 240 11.05 -10.84 28.91
C VAL A 240 10.55 -10.22 27.60
N ILE A 241 11.39 -10.12 26.56
CA ILE A 241 10.99 -9.59 25.25
C ILE A 241 9.91 -10.47 24.61
N LEU A 242 10.06 -11.79 24.67
CA LEU A 242 9.09 -12.75 24.16
C LEU A 242 7.74 -12.60 24.88
N ALA A 243 7.76 -12.56 26.22
CA ALA A 243 6.56 -12.37 27.02
C ALA A 243 5.87 -11.03 26.71
N PHE A 244 6.64 -9.95 26.59
CA PHE A 244 6.14 -8.63 26.21
C PHE A 244 5.50 -8.65 24.81
N ASN A 245 6.19 -9.21 23.82
CA ASN A 245 5.70 -9.33 22.45
C ASN A 245 4.40 -10.13 22.37
N LEU A 246 4.32 -11.27 23.06
CA LEU A 246 3.13 -12.12 23.09
C LEU A 246 1.97 -11.44 23.82
N ALA A 247 2.24 -10.79 24.97
CA ALA A 247 1.24 -10.02 25.70
C ALA A 247 0.66 -8.89 24.83
N HIS A 248 1.50 -8.15 24.11
CA HIS A 248 1.02 -7.13 23.16
C HIS A 248 0.25 -7.73 21.99
N SER A 249 0.70 -8.86 21.46
CA SER A 249 0.01 -9.53 20.35
C SER A 249 -1.38 -10.01 20.72
N TYR A 250 -1.58 -10.38 21.99
CA TYR A 250 -2.87 -10.80 22.52
C TYR A 250 -3.75 -9.60 22.96
N ALA A 251 -3.17 -8.66 23.71
CA ALA A 251 -3.92 -7.61 24.40
C ALA A 251 -4.16 -6.35 23.56
N ASN A 252 -3.36 -6.09 22.51
CA ASN A 252 -3.49 -4.88 21.71
C ASN A 252 -4.44 -5.11 20.51
N PRO A 253 -5.63 -4.48 20.47
CA PRO A 253 -6.59 -4.67 19.38
C PRO A 253 -6.06 -4.20 18.02
N HIS A 254 -5.14 -3.22 18.00
CA HIS A 254 -4.50 -2.79 16.76
C HIS A 254 -3.55 -3.84 16.20
N ILE A 255 -3.06 -4.78 17.02
CA ILE A 255 -2.19 -5.87 16.57
C ILE A 255 -3.01 -7.12 16.24
N HIS A 256 -3.95 -7.48 17.11
CA HIS A 256 -4.82 -8.65 16.98
C HIS A 256 -5.98 -8.45 15.97
N HIS A 257 -5.91 -7.47 15.07
CA HIS A 257 -7.06 -7.09 14.26
C HIS A 257 -7.42 -8.15 13.20
N GLN A 258 -8.59 -8.77 13.35
CA GLN A 258 -9.18 -9.61 12.32
C GLN A 258 -9.89 -8.74 11.29
N GLY A 259 -9.26 -8.53 10.13
CA GLY A 259 -9.81 -7.72 9.05
C GLY A 259 -11.14 -8.24 8.50
N LYS A 260 -12.26 -7.73 9.01
CA LYS A 260 -13.61 -8.10 8.53
C LYS A 260 -13.92 -7.53 7.14
N VAL A 261 -13.19 -6.50 6.71
CA VAL A 261 -13.42 -5.80 5.44
C VAL A 261 -13.33 -6.74 4.24
N GLY A 262 -12.24 -7.52 4.19
CA GLY A 262 -12.02 -8.50 3.13
C GLY A 262 -13.14 -9.54 3.10
N LEU A 263 -13.43 -10.16 4.25
CA LEU A 263 -14.46 -11.20 4.38
C LEU A 263 -15.85 -10.70 3.98
N HIS A 264 -16.26 -9.55 4.51
CA HIS A 264 -17.57 -8.97 4.22
C HIS A 264 -17.70 -8.56 2.75
N GLY A 265 -16.64 -7.98 2.17
CA GLY A 265 -16.61 -7.59 0.77
C GLY A 265 -16.56 -8.79 -0.19
N THR A 266 -15.97 -9.92 0.21
CA THR A 266 -16.03 -11.17 -0.57
C THR A 266 -17.45 -11.66 -0.74
N GLU A 267 -18.21 -11.75 0.36
CA GLU A 267 -19.61 -12.18 0.30
C GLU A 267 -20.47 -11.23 -0.54
N VAL A 268 -20.30 -9.91 -0.34
CA VAL A 268 -20.99 -8.90 -1.15
C VAL A 268 -20.63 -9.04 -2.63
N GLY A 269 -19.34 -9.16 -2.95
CA GLY A 269 -18.88 -9.33 -4.32
C GLY A 269 -19.47 -10.56 -4.99
N ILE A 270 -19.45 -11.73 -4.33
CA ILE A 270 -20.07 -12.96 -4.83
C ILE A 270 -21.57 -12.77 -5.07
N TYR A 271 -22.28 -12.16 -4.13
CA TYR A 271 -23.70 -11.88 -4.29
C TYR A 271 -23.99 -11.01 -5.53
N LEU A 272 -23.22 -9.93 -5.71
CA LEU A 272 -23.38 -9.04 -6.86
C LEU A 272 -23.08 -9.74 -8.18
N ARG A 273 -22.03 -10.58 -8.24
CA ARG A 273 -21.72 -11.40 -9.43
C ARG A 273 -22.88 -12.29 -9.84
N ASP A 274 -23.52 -12.92 -8.87
CA ASP A 274 -24.55 -13.93 -9.12
C ASP A 274 -25.93 -13.30 -9.41
N ASN A 275 -26.11 -12.00 -9.16
CA ASN A 275 -27.41 -11.32 -9.23
C ASN A 275 -27.44 -10.11 -10.18
N LEU A 276 -26.31 -9.66 -10.73
CA LEU A 276 -26.25 -8.54 -11.67
C LEU A 276 -25.70 -8.95 -13.03
N PRO A 277 -26.14 -8.29 -14.12
CA PRO A 277 -25.51 -8.46 -15.43
C PRO A 277 -24.00 -8.18 -15.36
N PRO A 278 -23.17 -8.98 -16.06
CA PRO A 278 -21.70 -8.92 -15.95
C PRO A 278 -21.09 -7.59 -16.43
N ASP A 279 -21.82 -6.82 -17.23
CA ASP A 279 -21.46 -5.50 -17.75
C ASP A 279 -21.94 -4.34 -16.85
N THR A 280 -22.60 -4.63 -15.73
CA THR A 280 -23.09 -3.61 -14.79
C THR A 280 -21.92 -2.82 -14.20
N LEU A 281 -21.84 -1.53 -14.52
CA LEU A 281 -20.88 -0.61 -13.90
C LEU A 281 -21.27 -0.33 -12.44
N LEU A 282 -20.43 -0.79 -11.52
CA LEU A 282 -20.62 -0.65 -10.07
C LEU A 282 -19.75 0.49 -9.51
N ALA A 283 -20.36 1.49 -8.88
CA ALA A 283 -19.63 2.46 -8.07
C ALA A 283 -19.53 1.98 -6.62
N THR A 284 -18.30 1.90 -6.08
CA THR A 284 -18.06 1.44 -4.71
C THR A 284 -16.80 2.05 -4.10
N SER A 285 -16.84 2.31 -2.80
CA SER A 285 -15.68 2.70 -1.99
C SER A 285 -14.77 1.52 -1.60
N THR A 286 -15.19 0.27 -1.82
CA THR A 286 -14.37 -0.93 -1.55
C THR A 286 -13.99 -1.64 -2.84
N ALA A 287 -13.17 -0.98 -3.64
CA ALA A 287 -12.67 -1.48 -4.92
C ALA A 287 -11.61 -2.62 -4.79
N GLY A 288 -11.46 -3.21 -3.60
CA GLY A 288 -10.63 -4.39 -3.35
C GLY A 288 -11.43 -5.69 -3.49
N SER A 289 -11.88 -6.25 -2.35
CA SER A 289 -12.59 -7.54 -2.31
C SER A 289 -13.90 -7.55 -3.10
N VAL A 290 -14.69 -6.46 -3.05
CA VAL A 290 -15.96 -6.40 -3.81
C VAL A 290 -15.69 -6.41 -5.31
N ALA A 291 -14.76 -5.58 -5.81
CA ALA A 291 -14.40 -5.57 -7.22
C ALA A 291 -13.85 -6.93 -7.69
N TYR A 292 -12.92 -7.52 -6.92
CA TYR A 292 -12.31 -8.79 -7.27
C TYR A 292 -13.34 -9.93 -7.37
N TRP A 293 -14.24 -10.06 -6.38
CA TRP A 293 -15.19 -11.17 -6.34
C TRP A 293 -16.44 -10.95 -7.18
N SER A 294 -16.88 -9.70 -7.39
CA SER A 294 -18.02 -9.39 -8.26
C SER A 294 -17.72 -9.60 -9.73
N ARG A 295 -16.46 -9.42 -10.15
CA ARG A 295 -16.04 -9.45 -11.57
C ARG A 295 -16.73 -8.39 -12.43
N LEU A 296 -17.40 -7.43 -11.82
CA LEU A 296 -18.06 -6.32 -12.49
C LEU A 296 -17.05 -5.21 -12.83
N PRO A 297 -17.28 -4.41 -13.88
CA PRO A 297 -16.58 -3.14 -14.05
C PRO A 297 -16.87 -2.21 -12.87
N VAL A 298 -15.83 -1.59 -12.29
CA VAL A 298 -15.94 -0.81 -11.05
C VAL A 298 -15.42 0.61 -11.20
N ILE A 299 -16.15 1.57 -10.64
CA ILE A 299 -15.65 2.91 -10.30
C ILE A 299 -15.23 2.90 -8.84
N ASP A 300 -13.93 3.09 -8.59
CA ASP A 300 -13.40 3.24 -7.23
C ASP A 300 -13.65 4.66 -6.72
N MET A 301 -14.60 4.79 -5.79
CA MET A 301 -15.04 6.09 -5.28
C MET A 301 -13.99 6.80 -4.41
N PHE A 302 -12.91 6.11 -4.00
CA PHE A 302 -11.77 6.74 -3.30
C PHE A 302 -10.61 7.12 -4.21
N GLY A 303 -10.65 6.74 -5.49
CA GLY A 303 -9.62 7.08 -6.46
C GLY A 303 -8.33 6.27 -6.36
N LEU A 304 -8.24 5.21 -5.55
CA LEU A 304 -7.03 4.38 -5.49
C LEU A 304 -6.75 3.72 -6.85
N THR A 305 -7.79 3.43 -7.64
CA THR A 305 -7.69 2.94 -9.02
C THR A 305 -8.36 3.84 -10.06
N ASP A 306 -8.83 5.04 -9.68
CA ASP A 306 -9.43 6.01 -10.59
C ASP A 306 -8.57 7.28 -10.65
N GLU A 307 -7.99 7.54 -11.82
CA GLU A 307 -7.04 8.64 -12.05
C GLU A 307 -7.69 10.02 -11.81
N HIS A 308 -8.91 10.23 -12.32
CA HIS A 308 -9.60 11.51 -12.16
C HIS A 308 -9.76 11.87 -10.69
N ILE A 309 -10.27 10.93 -9.88
CA ILE A 309 -10.50 11.15 -8.45
C ILE A 309 -9.17 11.32 -7.69
N ALA A 310 -8.14 10.54 -8.03
CA ALA A 310 -6.83 10.62 -7.38
C ALA A 310 -6.18 12.00 -7.52
N HIS A 311 -6.35 12.62 -8.68
CA HIS A 311 -5.70 13.87 -9.07
C HIS A 311 -6.53 15.12 -8.81
N ARG A 312 -7.74 15.00 -8.24
CA ARG A 312 -8.50 16.18 -7.82
C ARG A 312 -7.75 16.99 -6.79
N ASP A 313 -7.75 18.30 -6.92
CA ASP A 313 -7.25 19.18 -5.88
C ASP A 313 -8.28 19.30 -4.75
N LEU A 314 -7.99 18.64 -3.63
CA LEU A 314 -8.83 18.59 -2.43
C LEU A 314 -7.92 18.70 -1.21
N ASN A 315 -8.34 19.44 -0.21
CA ASN A 315 -7.62 19.55 1.05
C ASN A 315 -7.77 18.26 1.85
N ILE A 316 -6.72 17.44 1.84
CA ILE A 316 -6.63 16.15 2.54
C ILE A 316 -5.60 16.18 3.67
N GLY A 317 -5.68 15.20 4.57
CA GLY A 317 -4.75 15.04 5.69
C GLY A 317 -5.39 15.23 7.07
N ARG A 318 -6.72 15.33 7.14
CA ARG A 318 -7.47 15.44 8.41
C ARG A 318 -8.33 14.21 8.71
N GLY A 319 -8.69 13.44 7.69
CA GLY A 319 -9.48 12.21 7.81
C GLY A 319 -8.63 10.94 7.88
N ASN A 320 -9.21 9.81 7.47
CA ASN A 320 -8.46 8.56 7.34
C ASN A 320 -7.66 8.54 6.02
N PRO A 321 -6.34 8.27 6.04
CA PRO A 321 -5.54 8.15 4.83
C PRO A 321 -6.21 7.28 3.75
N GLY A 322 -6.40 7.84 2.56
CA GLY A 322 -6.98 7.15 1.41
C GLY A 322 -8.51 7.13 1.36
N HIS A 323 -9.20 7.79 2.30
CA HIS A 323 -10.67 7.90 2.33
C HIS A 323 -11.15 9.36 2.17
N GLU A 324 -10.25 10.28 1.80
CA GLU A 324 -10.52 11.72 1.74
C GLU A 324 -10.74 12.25 0.33
N LYS A 325 -10.21 11.59 -0.72
CA LYS A 325 -10.53 11.93 -2.12
C LYS A 325 -11.90 11.37 -2.48
N HIS A 326 -12.64 12.12 -3.28
CA HIS A 326 -13.95 11.75 -3.79
C HIS A 326 -14.33 12.65 -4.97
N ASP A 327 -15.28 12.23 -5.81
CA ASP A 327 -15.98 13.09 -6.76
C ASP A 327 -17.35 12.49 -7.10
N GLY A 328 -18.37 12.83 -6.31
CA GLY A 328 -19.71 12.29 -6.51
C GLY A 328 -20.31 12.70 -7.86
N LYS A 329 -19.97 13.90 -8.34
CA LYS A 329 -20.48 14.42 -9.63
C LYS A 329 -19.93 13.58 -10.79
N TYR A 330 -18.61 13.38 -10.83
CA TYR A 330 -17.95 12.54 -11.82
C TYR A 330 -18.45 11.09 -11.77
N VAL A 331 -18.64 10.51 -10.57
CA VAL A 331 -19.19 9.16 -10.44
C VAL A 331 -20.57 9.07 -11.11
N LEU A 332 -21.44 10.05 -10.89
CA LEU A 332 -22.77 10.09 -11.53
C LEU A 332 -22.71 10.40 -13.03
N ASP A 333 -21.73 11.19 -13.52
CA ASP A 333 -21.51 11.43 -14.96
C ASP A 333 -21.22 10.12 -15.71
N ARG A 334 -20.62 9.14 -15.04
CA ARG A 334 -20.36 7.80 -15.58
C ARG A 334 -21.59 6.89 -15.58
N LYS A 335 -22.72 7.36 -15.05
CA LYS A 335 -24.02 6.68 -15.05
C LYS A 335 -23.95 5.20 -14.60
N PRO A 336 -23.35 4.88 -13.43
CA PRO A 336 -23.21 3.50 -12.97
C PRO A 336 -24.59 2.82 -12.88
N GLY A 337 -24.66 1.53 -13.22
CA GLY A 337 -25.89 0.74 -13.09
C GLY A 337 -26.22 0.42 -11.63
N ALA A 338 -25.21 0.37 -10.77
CA ALA A 338 -25.35 0.15 -9.34
C ALA A 338 -24.39 1.04 -8.54
N ILE A 339 -24.87 1.59 -7.42
CA ILE A 339 -24.08 2.37 -6.45
C ILE A 339 -24.16 1.68 -5.08
N MET A 340 -23.01 1.49 -4.46
CA MET A 340 -22.88 0.87 -3.13
C MET A 340 -22.17 1.84 -2.17
N PHE A 341 -22.90 2.35 -1.19
CA PHE A 341 -22.32 3.22 -0.15
C PHE A 341 -21.57 2.44 0.92
N GLY A 342 -20.64 3.12 1.58
CA GLY A 342 -19.79 2.53 2.60
C GLY A 342 -18.92 1.38 2.08
N SER A 343 -18.40 0.57 3.01
CA SER A 343 -17.48 -0.52 2.62
C SER A 343 -18.17 -1.81 2.17
N TYR A 344 -19.44 -2.01 2.52
CA TYR A 344 -20.15 -3.29 2.30
C TYR A 344 -21.62 -3.11 1.90
N GLY A 345 -21.99 -1.94 1.35
CA GLY A 345 -23.36 -1.63 0.97
C GLY A 345 -24.27 -1.43 2.17
N ILE A 346 -24.05 -0.30 2.84
CA ILE A 346 -24.87 0.18 3.94
C ILE A 346 -26.01 1.06 3.42
N GLU A 347 -27.01 1.25 4.27
CA GLU A 347 -28.22 1.99 3.89
C GLU A 347 -27.93 3.47 3.65
N GLU A 348 -27.27 4.12 4.59
CA GLU A 348 -27.03 5.57 4.57
C GLU A 348 -25.62 5.91 4.04
N PRO A 349 -25.45 7.06 3.38
CA PRO A 349 -24.14 7.55 2.97
C PRO A 349 -23.26 7.81 4.21
N VAL A 350 -21.98 7.42 4.14
CA VAL A 350 -21.04 7.59 5.28
C VAL A 350 -19.76 8.32 4.88
N PHE A 351 -19.28 8.13 3.66
CA PHE A 351 -18.13 8.86 3.17
C PHE A 351 -18.54 10.19 2.52
N ARG A 352 -17.58 11.13 2.43
CA ARG A 352 -17.84 12.44 1.79
C ARG A 352 -18.35 12.28 0.37
N GLY A 353 -17.77 11.37 -0.41
CA GLY A 353 -18.24 11.03 -1.76
C GLY A 353 -19.66 10.47 -1.79
N ASP A 354 -20.01 9.60 -0.83
CA ASP A 354 -21.38 9.08 -0.70
C ASP A 354 -22.38 10.22 -0.47
N HIS A 355 -22.04 11.17 0.41
CA HIS A 355 -22.88 12.34 0.67
C HIS A 355 -23.00 13.29 -0.53
N GLU A 356 -21.93 13.45 -1.33
CA GLU A 356 -22.00 14.22 -2.59
C GLU A 356 -22.97 13.57 -3.57
N ILE A 357 -22.90 12.25 -3.75
CA ILE A 357 -23.82 11.49 -4.61
C ILE A 357 -25.25 11.64 -4.10
N ALA A 358 -25.49 11.39 -2.82
CA ALA A 358 -26.83 11.40 -2.24
C ALA A 358 -27.54 12.77 -2.29
N ARG A 359 -26.77 13.86 -2.39
CA ARG A 359 -27.30 15.24 -2.50
C ARG A 359 -27.51 15.70 -3.94
N ASP A 360 -26.94 15.01 -4.92
CA ASP A 360 -27.08 15.36 -6.33
C ASP A 360 -28.47 14.97 -6.84
N GLN A 361 -29.14 15.86 -7.57
CA GLN A 361 -30.49 15.62 -8.09
C GLN A 361 -30.57 14.38 -8.98
N ARG A 362 -29.49 14.06 -9.72
CA ARG A 362 -29.45 12.89 -10.61
C ARG A 362 -29.52 11.56 -9.86
N PHE A 363 -29.19 11.55 -8.57
CA PHE A 363 -29.33 10.37 -7.73
C PHE A 363 -30.80 9.95 -7.53
N GLN A 364 -31.76 10.84 -7.78
CA GLN A 364 -33.20 10.48 -7.80
C GLN A 364 -33.54 9.41 -8.84
N GLN A 365 -32.68 9.22 -9.85
CA GLN A 365 -32.80 8.15 -10.84
C GLN A 365 -32.40 6.77 -10.28
N TYR A 366 -32.02 6.66 -9.01
CA TYR A 366 -31.57 5.42 -8.40
C TYR A 366 -32.55 4.92 -7.34
N THR A 367 -32.97 3.67 -7.47
CA THR A 367 -33.86 3.02 -6.52
C THR A 367 -33.07 2.15 -5.54
N LYS A 368 -33.23 2.42 -4.23
CA LYS A 368 -32.66 1.61 -3.16
C LYS A 368 -33.34 0.24 -3.09
N LYS A 369 -32.56 -0.84 -3.00
CA LYS A 369 -33.06 -2.18 -2.65
C LYS A 369 -32.21 -2.78 -1.53
N SER A 370 -32.85 -3.61 -0.71
CA SER A 370 -32.22 -4.38 0.36
C SER A 370 -32.20 -5.85 0.01
N HIS A 371 -31.05 -6.48 0.21
CA HIS A 371 -30.80 -7.89 -0.06
C HIS A 371 -30.31 -8.60 1.21
N ARG A 372 -30.76 -9.83 1.45
CA ARG A 372 -30.27 -10.65 2.55
C ARG A 372 -29.15 -11.55 2.04
N LEU A 373 -27.96 -11.38 2.59
CA LEU A 373 -26.79 -12.21 2.28
C LEU A 373 -26.85 -13.56 3.00
N PRO A 374 -26.11 -14.59 2.55
CA PRO A 374 -26.03 -15.90 3.20
C PRO A 374 -25.68 -15.84 4.70
N SER A 375 -24.82 -14.90 5.11
CA SER A 375 -24.45 -14.65 6.51
C SER A 375 -25.58 -14.04 7.35
N GLY A 376 -26.74 -13.72 6.74
CA GLY A 376 -27.84 -13.01 7.38
C GLY A 376 -27.69 -11.48 7.39
N ARG A 377 -26.53 -10.94 6.97
CA ARG A 377 -26.31 -9.50 6.84
C ARG A 377 -27.22 -8.89 5.76
N ARG A 378 -27.61 -7.64 5.96
CA ARG A 378 -28.31 -6.86 4.92
C ARG A 378 -27.29 -6.12 4.06
N LEU A 379 -27.49 -6.21 2.75
CA LEU A 379 -26.79 -5.46 1.72
C LEU A 379 -27.77 -4.46 1.10
N PHE A 380 -27.40 -3.19 1.09
CA PHE A 380 -28.15 -2.13 0.41
C PHE A 380 -27.40 -1.70 -0.85
N VAL A 381 -28.12 -1.64 -1.96
CA VAL A 381 -27.60 -1.22 -3.27
C VAL A 381 -28.62 -0.30 -3.94
N TYR A 382 -28.12 0.72 -4.60
CA TYR A 382 -28.92 1.69 -5.35
C TYR A 382 -28.79 1.39 -6.84
N TYR A 383 -29.90 1.07 -7.50
CA TYR A 383 -29.92 0.65 -8.90
C TYR A 383 -30.46 1.77 -9.79
N ARG A 384 -29.80 2.04 -10.91
CA ARG A 384 -30.25 3.06 -11.86
C ARG A 384 -31.57 2.62 -12.53
N ASN A 385 -32.55 3.51 -12.58
CA ASN A 385 -33.81 3.32 -13.29
C ASN A 385 -33.53 3.52 -14.80
N VAL A 386 -33.73 2.48 -15.61
CA VAL A 386 -33.38 2.48 -17.05
C VAL A 386 -34.49 3.09 -17.92
N GLU A 387 -35.69 3.30 -17.38
CA GLU A 387 -36.91 3.53 -18.18
C GLU A 387 -37.17 4.99 -18.66
N GLU A 388 -36.30 5.98 -18.39
CA GLU A 388 -36.60 7.39 -18.71
C GLU A 388 -35.81 8.02 -19.89
N GLU A 389 -34.81 7.35 -20.49
CA GLU A 389 -34.00 7.97 -21.56
C GLU A 389 -34.52 7.71 -23.00
N GLU A 390 -35.48 6.82 -23.23
CA GLU A 390 -35.90 6.43 -24.61
C GLU A 390 -37.11 7.19 -25.21
N VAL A 391 -37.76 8.13 -24.51
CA VAL A 391 -38.92 8.84 -25.08
C VAL A 391 -38.79 10.36 -24.98
N LYS A 392 -37.87 10.93 -25.76
CA LYS A 392 -38.01 12.27 -26.35
C LYS A 392 -37.48 12.28 -27.78
N VAL A 393 -38.12 11.50 -28.65
CA VAL A 393 -38.06 11.73 -30.09
C VAL A 393 -39.13 12.78 -30.40
N GLU A 394 -38.73 14.05 -30.51
CA GLU A 394 -39.60 15.08 -31.09
C GLU A 394 -39.98 14.65 -32.52
N PRO A 395 -41.26 14.72 -32.92
CA PRO A 395 -41.65 14.44 -34.30
C PRO A 395 -41.01 15.47 -35.24
N PRO A 396 -40.58 15.06 -36.45
CA PRO A 396 -39.90 15.95 -37.37
C PRO A 396 -40.82 17.11 -37.80
N PRO A 397 -40.26 18.32 -38.01
CA PRO A 397 -41.05 19.48 -38.42
C PRO A 397 -41.61 19.24 -39.82
N THR A 398 -42.93 19.39 -39.96
CA THR A 398 -43.62 19.35 -41.24
C THR A 398 -43.19 20.55 -42.10
N GLY A 399 -42.35 20.27 -43.11
CA GLY A 399 -41.76 21.28 -43.99
C GLY A 399 -42.80 22.02 -44.84
N ARG A 400 -42.79 23.35 -44.74
CA ARG A 400 -43.39 24.26 -45.73
C ARG A 400 -42.63 24.14 -47.05
N ARG A 401 -43.36 23.89 -48.15
CA ARG A 401 -42.88 24.01 -49.53
C ARG A 401 -42.33 25.42 -49.79
N GLY A 402 -41.04 25.51 -50.08
CA GLY A 402 -40.34 26.73 -50.49
C GLY A 402 -39.61 26.54 -51.81
N LYS A 403 -40.04 27.31 -52.82
CA LYS A 403 -39.63 27.36 -54.23
C LYS A 403 -38.12 27.25 -54.52
N ALA A 404 -37.81 26.49 -55.57
CA ALA A 404 -36.53 26.46 -56.26
C ALA A 404 -36.13 27.83 -56.82
N LYS A 405 -34.83 28.16 -56.71
CA LYS A 405 -34.15 29.11 -57.59
C LYS A 405 -32.79 28.52 -57.98
N ALA A 406 -32.64 28.33 -59.28
CA ALA A 406 -31.41 27.88 -59.94
C ALA A 406 -30.38 29.03 -60.00
N ASN A 407 -29.11 28.70 -59.78
CA ASN A 407 -28.00 29.20 -60.58
C ASN A 407 -26.72 28.42 -60.23
N GLY A 408 -26.22 27.66 -61.19
CA GLY A 408 -24.96 26.92 -61.10
C GLY A 408 -24.27 26.97 -62.46
N ASP A 409 -23.46 28.01 -62.64
CA ASP A 409 -22.51 28.18 -63.74
C ASP A 409 -21.14 27.65 -63.27
N ARG A 410 -20.51 26.76 -64.05
CA ARG A 410 -19.04 26.56 -64.15
C ARG A 410 -18.66 25.40 -65.09
N GLY A 411 -18.07 25.78 -66.23
CA GLY A 411 -16.65 25.48 -66.51
C GLY A 411 -16.26 24.09 -67.03
N LYS A 412 -16.07 24.01 -68.35
CA LYS A 412 -15.37 22.96 -69.12
C LYS A 412 -13.84 22.95 -68.91
N ALA A 413 -13.20 21.77 -68.97
CA ALA A 413 -12.09 21.40 -69.91
C ALA A 413 -11.36 20.11 -69.43
N LYS A 414 -11.39 18.97 -70.17
CA LYS A 414 -10.49 18.50 -71.26
C LYS A 414 -9.09 18.04 -70.74
N ARG A 415 -8.63 16.79 -70.89
CA ARG A 415 -8.16 16.05 -72.11
C ARG A 415 -7.89 14.58 -71.70
N ARG A 416 -8.36 13.52 -72.39
CA ARG A 416 -7.80 12.82 -73.57
C ARG A 416 -6.28 12.60 -73.58
N ARG A 417 -5.85 11.37 -73.30
CA ARG A 417 -5.35 10.43 -74.31
C ARG A 417 -5.86 9.04 -74.00
#